data_AF-A0A177EG83-F1
#
_entry.id   AF-A0A177EG83-F1
#
_cell.length_a   1.000
_cell.length_b   1.000
_cell.length_c   1.000
_cell.angle_alpha   90.00
_cell.angle_beta   90.00
_cell.angle_gamma   90.00
#
_symmetry.space_group_name_H-M   'P 1'
#
loop_
_entity.id
_entity.type
_entity.pdbx_description
1 polymer ?
#
loop_
_entity_poly.entity_id
_entity_poly.type
_entity_poly.pdbx_seq_one_letter_code
_entity_poly.pdbx_strand_id
1 'polypeptide(L)'
;MEELMNRISGKSIEYPGCIQDIKELIRGTSKNNYYYCIVYILLLKEQIINIPETERDRMEFEDVFRRLKVHTKTIAGEEWSSMIDNSTYTIYKEEKSEENRIEILINLVIETLIRTSTADMERQVDTYLQEEINDPRTETKTQQNVSQDVIEEILCNLTKLSDKDVKGQVGIVTPLLSEEHIPIILKYLKNLSKVILLSLYLNNKPVYDALQKEFIRKESSNDLIALVDFPEIDINGLLSRLYKSSSVFKTLDIIIKTRLIHRDKIVSTVIEYIKTGSRTKSIHFIRENLECFLSIIPEIGLGCEEVLLLAEKNKVLLNYAFKMMAEIKSEMKDKKRKPVNSQKKEKRLSNLISALASELSNGTDSEIINFIIPSHEIDADMLSKVCIGLFKAKQPSDTVKEVLSELVTEDTTTSFVFTVMPYLKDVQKYKLMEKYLVDDVSLSLFTRIIKKPEDIFIYAHKLDTDTGNRIIQLCFTKPEIFTDRILSVAIEEMSKMEVLPILFMETVRNSLKLFSNMKPFLVNLIKREWNRLFKNNQNELIILLESIGISVTEILLSIDEDHFMIILNESPTLKKRMAEYLIKQPMYIQNKYKTLLNRK
;
A
#
# COMPACT_ATOMS: atom_id res chain seq x y z
N MET A 1 -30.02 -5.89 3.40
CA MET A 1 -30.80 -5.53 2.20
C MET A 1 -29.89 -5.01 1.10
N GLU A 2 -29.03 -4.02 1.34
CA GLU A 2 -28.05 -3.55 0.33
C GLU A 2 -27.08 -4.64 -0.16
N GLU A 3 -26.57 -5.50 0.74
CA GLU A 3 -25.77 -6.68 0.36
C GLU A 3 -26.52 -7.66 -0.54
N LEU A 4 -27.83 -7.84 -0.31
CA LEU A 4 -28.69 -8.73 -1.10
C LEU A 4 -28.93 -8.15 -2.51
N MET A 5 -29.02 -6.82 -2.64
CA MET A 5 -29.10 -6.14 -3.93
C MET A 5 -27.78 -6.18 -4.72
N ASN A 6 -26.63 -6.18 -4.04
CA ASN A 6 -25.33 -6.30 -4.69
C ASN A 6 -25.11 -7.67 -5.34
N ARG A 7 -25.66 -8.75 -4.76
CA ARG A 7 -25.56 -10.13 -5.27
C ARG A 7 -26.21 -10.33 -6.65
N ILE A 8 -27.10 -9.44 -7.07
CA ILE A 8 -27.96 -9.58 -8.26
C ILE A 8 -27.52 -8.69 -9.43
N SER A 9 -26.46 -7.92 -9.24
CA SER A 9 -25.95 -6.97 -10.24
C SER A 9 -25.06 -7.59 -11.35
N GLY A 10 -24.97 -8.93 -11.43
CA GLY A 10 -24.20 -9.65 -12.46
C GLY A 10 -25.08 -10.26 -13.57
N LYS A 11 -24.54 -10.40 -14.80
CA LYS A 11 -25.27 -10.81 -16.04
C LYS A 11 -26.03 -12.16 -15.98
N SER A 12 -25.78 -13.01 -15.00
CA SER A 12 -26.46 -14.31 -14.83
C SER A 12 -26.54 -14.68 -13.35
N ILE A 13 -27.71 -15.11 -12.88
CA ILE A 13 -27.94 -15.51 -11.48
C ILE A 13 -28.20 -17.01 -11.41
N GLU A 14 -27.54 -17.70 -10.48
CA GLU A 14 -27.75 -19.12 -10.22
C GLU A 14 -29.09 -19.38 -9.52
N TYR A 15 -29.85 -20.36 -10.01
CA TYR A 15 -31.19 -20.72 -9.55
C TYR A 15 -31.34 -20.90 -8.03
N PRO A 16 -30.47 -21.65 -7.32
CA PRO A 16 -30.63 -21.86 -5.88
C PRO A 16 -30.47 -20.56 -5.07
N GLY A 17 -29.55 -19.68 -5.48
CA GLY A 17 -29.33 -18.38 -4.83
C GLY A 17 -30.52 -17.45 -4.99
N CYS A 18 -31.10 -17.41 -6.20
CA CYS A 18 -32.26 -16.57 -6.48
C CYS A 18 -33.51 -16.95 -5.64
N ILE A 19 -33.76 -18.25 -5.42
CA ILE A 19 -34.88 -18.69 -4.57
C ILE A 19 -34.68 -18.26 -3.12
N GLN A 20 -33.45 -18.40 -2.61
CA GLN A 20 -33.12 -18.03 -1.23
C GLN A 20 -33.27 -16.52 -1.02
N ASP A 21 -32.77 -15.71 -1.95
CA ASP A 21 -32.88 -14.26 -1.92
C ASP A 21 -34.36 -13.80 -1.93
N ILE A 22 -35.22 -14.42 -2.76
CA ILE A 22 -36.66 -14.13 -2.76
C ILE A 22 -37.30 -14.47 -1.41
N LYS A 23 -36.96 -15.62 -0.82
CA LYS A 23 -37.50 -16.04 0.50
C LYS A 23 -37.06 -15.09 1.61
N GLU A 24 -35.81 -14.61 1.57
CA GLU A 24 -35.28 -13.62 2.52
C GLU A 24 -35.95 -12.25 2.37
N LEU A 25 -36.21 -11.82 1.13
CA LEU A 25 -36.95 -10.59 0.84
C LEU A 25 -38.37 -10.63 1.39
N ILE A 26 -39.10 -11.72 1.16
CA ILE A 26 -40.47 -11.85 1.68
C ILE A 26 -40.49 -11.79 3.21
N ARG A 27 -39.50 -12.39 3.88
CA ARG A 27 -39.40 -12.38 5.35
C ARG A 27 -38.96 -11.03 5.93
N GLY A 28 -38.11 -10.29 5.20
CA GLY A 28 -37.45 -9.08 5.69
C GLY A 28 -38.11 -7.75 5.30
N THR A 29 -39.19 -7.79 4.49
CA THR A 29 -39.83 -6.57 3.97
C THR A 29 -41.24 -6.35 4.51
N SER A 30 -41.58 -5.06 4.63
CA SER A 30 -42.77 -4.49 5.24
C SER A 30 -43.20 -3.23 4.46
N LYS A 31 -44.29 -2.58 4.88
CA LYS A 31 -44.76 -1.33 4.25
C LYS A 31 -43.77 -0.16 4.27
N ASN A 32 -42.76 -0.18 5.15
CA ASN A 32 -41.78 0.91 5.24
C ASN A 32 -40.56 0.71 4.33
N ASN A 33 -40.36 -0.50 3.81
CA ASN A 33 -39.19 -0.87 3.01
C ASN A 33 -39.57 -1.73 1.78
N TYR A 34 -40.80 -1.57 1.30
CA TYR A 34 -41.35 -2.29 0.14
C TYR A 34 -40.58 -2.04 -1.16
N TYR A 35 -39.89 -0.90 -1.27
CA TYR A 35 -39.11 -0.51 -2.44
C TYR A 35 -38.01 -1.53 -2.77
N TYR A 36 -37.46 -2.26 -1.77
CA TYR A 36 -36.50 -3.33 -2.04
C TYR A 36 -37.11 -4.47 -2.86
N CYS A 37 -38.36 -4.86 -2.57
CA CYS A 37 -39.05 -5.88 -3.36
C CYS A 37 -39.33 -5.41 -4.79
N ILE A 38 -39.70 -4.14 -4.96
CA ILE A 38 -39.96 -3.55 -6.28
C ILE A 38 -38.67 -3.52 -7.12
N VAL A 39 -37.57 -3.03 -6.55
CA VAL A 39 -36.28 -2.98 -7.24
C VAL A 39 -35.80 -4.40 -7.56
N TYR A 40 -36.00 -5.36 -6.67
CA TYR A 40 -35.64 -6.75 -6.91
C TYR A 40 -36.43 -7.38 -8.08
N ILE A 41 -37.74 -7.16 -8.14
CA ILE A 41 -38.59 -7.62 -9.26
C ILE A 41 -38.13 -7.00 -10.59
N LEU A 42 -37.74 -5.71 -10.58
CA LEU A 42 -37.20 -5.04 -11.76
C LEU A 42 -35.86 -5.63 -12.21
N LEU A 43 -34.96 -5.90 -11.26
CA LEU A 43 -33.69 -6.53 -11.57
C LEU A 43 -33.86 -7.93 -12.14
N LEU A 44 -34.79 -8.74 -11.62
CA LEU A 44 -35.08 -10.07 -12.18
C LEU A 44 -35.56 -10.04 -13.63
N LYS A 45 -36.17 -8.94 -14.08
CA LYS A 45 -36.58 -8.76 -15.48
C LYS A 45 -35.39 -8.54 -16.41
N GLU A 46 -34.37 -7.83 -15.91
CA GLU A 46 -33.16 -7.48 -16.66
C GLU A 46 -32.09 -8.59 -16.63
N GLN A 47 -32.21 -9.55 -15.72
CA GLN A 47 -31.25 -10.63 -15.54
C GLN A 47 -31.68 -11.94 -16.19
N ILE A 48 -30.68 -12.73 -16.59
CA ILE A 48 -30.86 -14.07 -17.13
C ILE A 48 -30.75 -15.07 -15.97
N ILE A 49 -31.81 -15.87 -15.76
CA ILE A 49 -31.83 -16.90 -14.71
C ILE A 49 -31.54 -18.26 -15.32
N ASN A 50 -30.45 -18.91 -14.88
CA ASN A 50 -30.12 -20.28 -15.27
C ASN A 50 -30.89 -21.27 -14.40
N ILE A 51 -32.07 -21.68 -14.86
CA ILE A 51 -32.90 -22.71 -14.21
C ILE A 51 -32.45 -24.10 -14.70
N PRO A 52 -32.12 -25.06 -13.83
CA PRO A 52 -31.78 -26.43 -14.24
C PRO A 52 -32.93 -27.12 -15.00
N GLU A 53 -32.59 -28.08 -15.87
CA GLU A 53 -33.47 -28.69 -16.88
C GLU A 53 -34.69 -29.48 -16.35
N THR A 54 -34.97 -29.56 -15.04
CA THR A 54 -36.10 -30.35 -14.52
C THR A 54 -37.40 -29.53 -14.40
N GLU A 55 -38.52 -30.13 -14.83
CA GLU A 55 -39.85 -29.48 -14.81
C GLU A 55 -40.30 -29.12 -13.37
N ARG A 56 -39.82 -29.86 -12.37
CA ARG A 56 -40.07 -29.64 -10.95
C ARG A 56 -39.44 -28.34 -10.43
N ASP A 57 -38.22 -28.04 -10.85
CA ASP A 57 -37.47 -26.84 -10.44
C ASP A 57 -38.11 -25.58 -11.04
N ARG A 58 -38.56 -25.66 -12.29
CA ARG A 58 -39.30 -24.57 -12.93
C ARG A 58 -40.60 -24.24 -12.20
N MET A 59 -41.36 -25.28 -11.81
CA MET A 59 -42.60 -25.08 -11.05
C MET A 59 -42.34 -24.48 -9.66
N GLU A 60 -41.26 -24.88 -8.99
CA GLU A 60 -40.89 -24.31 -7.69
C GLU A 60 -40.54 -22.82 -7.81
N PHE A 61 -39.77 -22.44 -8.83
CA PHE A 61 -39.42 -21.03 -9.05
C PHE A 61 -40.65 -20.17 -9.40
N GLU A 62 -41.53 -20.66 -10.28
CA GLU A 62 -42.75 -19.95 -10.64
C GLU A 62 -43.65 -19.72 -9.41
N ASP A 63 -43.73 -20.68 -8.50
CA ASP A 63 -44.47 -20.53 -7.24
C ASP A 63 -43.81 -19.50 -6.31
N VAL A 64 -42.49 -19.54 -6.14
CA VAL A 64 -41.75 -18.60 -5.30
C VAL A 64 -41.83 -17.17 -5.86
N PHE A 65 -41.71 -17.00 -7.17
CA PHE A 65 -41.86 -15.69 -7.83
C PHE A 65 -43.29 -15.15 -7.70
N ARG A 66 -44.30 -16.01 -7.82
CA ARG A 66 -45.71 -15.63 -7.58
C ARG A 66 -45.92 -15.17 -6.15
N ARG A 67 -45.35 -15.86 -5.16
CA ARG A 67 -45.42 -15.44 -3.74
C ARG A 67 -44.76 -14.10 -3.51
N LEU A 68 -43.64 -13.81 -4.18
CA LEU A 68 -43.00 -12.49 -4.11
C LEU A 68 -43.91 -11.39 -4.65
N LYS A 69 -44.57 -11.60 -5.79
CA LYS A 69 -45.53 -10.64 -6.34
C LYS A 69 -46.68 -10.35 -5.37
N VAL A 70 -47.29 -11.40 -4.83
CA VAL A 70 -48.41 -11.28 -3.88
C VAL A 70 -47.98 -10.53 -2.60
N HIS A 71 -46.83 -10.89 -2.04
CA HIS A 71 -46.28 -10.21 -0.87
C HIS A 71 -46.01 -8.73 -1.17
N THR A 72 -45.32 -8.45 -2.28
CA THR A 72 -44.96 -7.08 -2.70
C THR A 72 -46.21 -6.22 -2.91
N LYS A 73 -47.26 -6.77 -3.54
CA LYS A 73 -48.55 -6.09 -3.75
C LYS A 73 -49.23 -5.74 -2.43
N THR A 74 -49.14 -6.64 -1.44
CA THR A 74 -49.72 -6.45 -0.10
C THR A 74 -49.00 -5.34 0.68
N ILE A 75 -47.68 -5.21 0.53
CA ILE A 75 -46.88 -4.23 1.28
C ILE A 75 -46.67 -2.90 0.55
N ALA A 76 -46.72 -2.86 -0.79
CA ALA A 76 -46.49 -1.65 -1.59
C ALA A 76 -47.75 -0.81 -1.83
N GLY A 77 -48.95 -1.41 -1.72
CA GLY A 77 -50.23 -0.74 -1.96
C GLY A 77 -50.71 -0.83 -3.42
N GLU A 78 -51.95 -0.40 -3.67
CA GLU A 78 -52.64 -0.60 -4.96
C GLU A 78 -51.94 0.10 -6.14
N GLU A 79 -51.22 1.20 -5.88
CA GLU A 79 -50.46 2.01 -6.84
C GLU A 79 -49.43 1.22 -7.66
N TRP A 80 -48.89 0.13 -7.10
CA TRP A 80 -47.86 -0.70 -7.76
C TRP A 80 -48.42 -1.99 -8.36
N SER A 81 -49.73 -2.26 -8.21
CA SER A 81 -50.35 -3.54 -8.59
C SER A 81 -50.17 -3.87 -10.06
N SER A 82 -50.43 -2.92 -10.95
CA SER A 82 -50.31 -3.10 -12.40
C SER A 82 -48.88 -3.47 -12.82
N MET A 83 -47.87 -2.84 -12.21
CA MET A 83 -46.46 -3.11 -12.48
C MET A 83 -46.04 -4.50 -11.97
N ILE A 84 -46.46 -4.85 -10.75
CA ILE A 84 -46.13 -6.13 -10.13
C ILE A 84 -46.78 -7.29 -10.91
N ASP A 85 -48.04 -7.14 -11.30
CA ASP A 85 -48.77 -8.17 -12.05
C ASP A 85 -48.12 -8.41 -13.43
N ASN A 86 -47.74 -7.34 -14.13
CA ASN A 86 -47.11 -7.39 -15.46
C ASN A 86 -45.61 -7.74 -15.45
N SER A 87 -44.98 -7.91 -14.29
CA SER A 87 -43.55 -8.26 -14.23
C SER A 87 -43.27 -9.68 -14.73
N THR A 88 -42.28 -9.84 -15.59
CA THR A 88 -41.83 -11.13 -16.13
C THR A 88 -40.33 -11.30 -15.90
N TYR A 89 -39.83 -12.52 -15.98
CA TYR A 89 -38.40 -12.85 -15.89
C TYR A 89 -37.96 -13.63 -17.12
N THR A 90 -36.66 -13.64 -17.43
CA THR A 90 -36.09 -14.26 -18.63
C THR A 90 -35.26 -15.49 -18.26
N ILE A 91 -35.55 -16.65 -18.84
CA ILE A 91 -34.83 -17.92 -18.59
C ILE A 91 -33.84 -18.18 -19.74
N TYR A 92 -32.60 -18.56 -19.42
CA TYR A 92 -31.66 -19.09 -20.42
C TYR A 92 -31.95 -20.57 -20.68
N LYS A 93 -31.97 -20.98 -21.94
CA LYS A 93 -31.81 -22.38 -22.33
C LYS A 93 -30.42 -22.53 -22.95
N GLU A 94 -29.58 -23.39 -22.39
CA GLU A 94 -28.38 -23.85 -23.10
C GLU A 94 -28.82 -24.66 -24.32
N GLU A 95 -28.66 -24.09 -25.52
CA GLU A 95 -28.71 -24.89 -26.75
C GLU A 95 -27.42 -25.72 -26.83
N LYS A 96 -27.55 -27.04 -26.63
CA LYS A 96 -26.49 -28.01 -26.92
C LYS A 96 -26.15 -28.00 -28.42
N SER A 97 -24.87 -27.78 -28.71
CA SER A 97 -24.05 -28.20 -29.86
C SER A 97 -24.67 -28.41 -31.26
N GLU A 98 -24.11 -27.66 -32.23
CA GLU A 98 -23.88 -27.99 -33.66
C GLU A 98 -24.79 -29.03 -34.35
N GLU A 99 -25.78 -28.54 -35.12
CA GLU A 99 -26.33 -29.28 -36.26
C GLU A 99 -26.49 -28.36 -37.50
N ASN A 100 -26.20 -28.95 -38.67
CA ASN A 100 -25.89 -28.35 -39.97
C ASN A 100 -26.88 -27.30 -40.52
N ARG A 101 -26.43 -26.03 -40.57
CA ARG A 101 -27.16 -24.93 -41.24
C ARG A 101 -27.37 -25.10 -42.75
N ILE A 102 -26.61 -25.98 -43.41
CA ILE A 102 -26.72 -26.24 -44.86
C ILE A 102 -27.89 -27.19 -45.17
N GLU A 103 -28.20 -28.12 -44.28
CA GLU A 103 -29.25 -29.14 -44.48
C GLU A 103 -30.65 -28.55 -44.30
N ILE A 104 -30.78 -27.60 -43.36
CA ILE A 104 -31.99 -26.79 -43.17
C ILE A 104 -32.24 -25.90 -44.40
N LEU A 105 -31.19 -25.30 -44.97
CA LEU A 105 -31.31 -24.45 -46.17
C LEU A 105 -31.71 -25.25 -47.42
N ILE A 106 -31.17 -26.45 -47.58
CA ILE A 106 -31.53 -27.35 -48.70
C ILE A 106 -32.99 -27.82 -48.57
N ASN A 107 -33.44 -28.20 -47.37
CA ASN A 107 -34.83 -28.60 -47.15
C ASN A 107 -35.80 -27.43 -47.29
N LEU A 108 -35.42 -26.22 -46.85
CA LEU A 108 -36.25 -25.02 -47.03
C LEU A 108 -36.39 -24.65 -48.51
N VAL A 109 -35.30 -24.73 -49.29
CA VAL A 109 -35.32 -24.42 -50.73
C VAL A 109 -36.15 -25.43 -51.52
N ILE A 110 -36.06 -26.73 -51.19
CA ILE A 110 -36.89 -27.78 -51.82
C ILE A 110 -38.36 -27.63 -51.43
N GLU A 111 -38.67 -27.35 -50.15
CA GLU A 111 -40.04 -27.17 -49.68
C GLU A 111 -40.67 -25.87 -50.24
N THR A 112 -39.87 -24.83 -50.48
CA THR A 112 -40.32 -23.56 -51.06
C THR A 112 -40.53 -23.64 -52.57
N LEU A 113 -39.65 -24.35 -53.31
CA LEU A 113 -39.78 -24.58 -54.76
C LEU A 113 -40.96 -25.50 -55.13
N ILE A 114 -41.36 -26.40 -54.23
CA ILE A 114 -42.52 -27.29 -54.44
C ILE A 114 -43.86 -26.57 -54.11
N ARG A 115 -43.86 -25.63 -53.16
CA ARG A 115 -45.08 -24.87 -52.76
C ARG A 115 -45.42 -23.68 -53.67
N THR A 116 -44.48 -23.19 -54.46
CA THR A 116 -44.68 -22.05 -55.36
C THR A 116 -44.76 -22.50 -56.82
N SER A 117 -45.84 -23.20 -57.15
CA SER A 117 -46.44 -23.24 -58.50
C SER A 117 -47.02 -21.87 -58.87
N THR A 118 -46.15 -20.86 -58.83
CA THR A 118 -45.89 -19.68 -59.67
C THR A 118 -46.91 -19.10 -60.67
N ALA A 119 -48.16 -19.55 -60.77
CA ALA A 119 -49.15 -18.93 -61.67
C ALA A 119 -50.38 -18.32 -60.96
N ASP A 120 -50.78 -18.84 -59.80
CA ASP A 120 -51.96 -18.32 -59.08
C ASP A 120 -51.65 -17.17 -58.10
N MET A 121 -50.40 -17.07 -57.62
CA MET A 121 -49.97 -15.99 -56.72
C MET A 121 -49.77 -14.65 -57.44
N GLU A 122 -49.26 -14.64 -58.68
CA GLU A 122 -49.10 -13.38 -59.44
C GLU A 122 -50.48 -12.74 -59.74
N ARG A 123 -51.51 -13.55 -60.03
CA ARG A 123 -52.88 -13.05 -60.23
C ARG A 123 -53.54 -12.50 -58.97
N GLN A 124 -53.29 -13.08 -57.80
CA GLN A 124 -53.86 -12.56 -56.55
C GLN A 124 -53.15 -11.28 -56.07
N VAL A 125 -51.84 -11.17 -56.29
CA VAL A 125 -51.06 -9.98 -55.92
C VAL A 125 -51.41 -8.77 -56.80
N ASP A 126 -51.59 -8.95 -58.11
CA ASP A 126 -51.99 -7.86 -59.01
C ASP A 126 -53.43 -7.36 -58.74
N THR A 127 -54.32 -8.25 -58.29
CA THR A 127 -55.70 -7.87 -57.92
C THR A 127 -55.73 -7.10 -56.60
N TYR A 128 -54.90 -7.49 -55.62
CA TYR A 128 -54.79 -6.79 -54.33
C TYR A 128 -54.12 -5.41 -54.44
N LEU A 129 -53.09 -5.27 -55.29
CA LEU A 129 -52.36 -4.01 -55.46
C LEU A 129 -53.17 -2.94 -56.21
N GLN A 130 -54.13 -3.33 -57.06
CA GLN A 130 -55.01 -2.37 -57.74
C GLN A 130 -56.18 -1.88 -56.87
N GLU A 131 -56.60 -2.66 -55.86
CA GLU A 131 -57.64 -2.26 -54.91
C GLU A 131 -57.11 -1.36 -53.77
N GLU A 132 -55.83 -1.50 -53.35
CA GLU A 132 -55.22 -0.64 -52.32
C GLU A 132 -54.77 0.75 -52.81
N ILE A 133 -54.50 0.94 -54.11
CA ILE A 133 -54.01 2.23 -54.64
C ILE A 133 -55.15 3.23 -54.92
N ASN A 134 -56.41 2.78 -54.97
CA ASN A 134 -57.56 3.63 -55.34
C ASN A 134 -58.60 3.86 -54.24
N ASP A 135 -58.32 3.53 -52.97
CA ASP A 135 -59.21 3.89 -51.86
C ASP A 135 -58.82 5.25 -51.24
N PRO A 136 -59.64 6.32 -51.36
CA PRO A 136 -59.34 7.65 -50.79
C PRO A 136 -59.41 7.71 -49.25
N ARG A 137 -59.40 6.57 -48.55
CA ARG A 137 -59.67 6.47 -47.10
C ARG A 137 -58.53 5.89 -46.27
N THR A 138 -57.37 5.61 -46.84
CA THR A 138 -56.18 5.10 -46.11
C THR A 138 -55.11 6.15 -45.79
N GLU A 139 -55.40 7.45 -45.94
CA GLU A 139 -54.49 8.53 -45.51
C GLU A 139 -54.55 8.89 -44.01
N THR A 140 -55.27 8.13 -43.17
CA THR A 140 -55.31 8.44 -41.73
C THR A 140 -55.18 7.21 -40.85
N LYS A 141 -53.93 6.90 -40.45
CA LYS A 141 -53.60 6.51 -39.07
C LYS A 141 -52.09 6.53 -38.80
N THR A 142 -51.73 7.52 -37.96
CA THR A 142 -50.63 7.56 -36.98
C THR A 142 -49.20 7.84 -37.44
N GLN A 143 -48.98 9.03 -38.02
CA GLN A 143 -47.97 9.96 -37.50
C GLN A 143 -48.68 11.28 -37.18
N GLN A 144 -48.94 11.56 -35.91
CA GLN A 144 -49.35 12.91 -35.50
C GLN A 144 -48.09 13.80 -35.57
N ASN A 145 -47.88 14.45 -36.70
CA ASN A 145 -46.92 15.57 -36.78
C ASN A 145 -47.51 16.75 -36.00
N VAL A 146 -47.30 16.74 -34.69
CA VAL A 146 -47.55 17.92 -33.84
C VAL A 146 -46.57 19.00 -34.28
N SER A 147 -47.03 20.23 -34.51
CA SER A 147 -46.14 21.29 -34.99
C SER A 147 -45.08 21.64 -33.95
N GLN A 148 -43.90 22.03 -34.43
CA GLN A 148 -42.78 22.48 -33.60
C GLN A 148 -43.18 23.60 -32.65
N ASP A 149 -44.03 24.54 -33.10
CA ASP A 149 -44.51 25.67 -32.29
C ASP A 149 -45.35 25.21 -31.09
N VAL A 150 -46.20 24.20 -31.27
CA VAL A 150 -47.04 23.64 -30.20
C VAL A 150 -46.19 22.88 -29.19
N ILE A 151 -45.21 22.11 -29.65
CA ILE A 151 -44.26 21.43 -28.75
C ILE A 151 -43.40 22.43 -27.98
N GLU A 152 -42.95 23.53 -28.62
CA GLU A 152 -42.20 24.59 -27.96
C GLU A 152 -43.01 25.29 -26.87
N GLU A 153 -44.29 25.59 -27.14
CA GLU A 153 -45.20 26.18 -26.15
C GLU A 153 -45.42 25.23 -24.95
N ILE A 154 -45.65 23.94 -25.22
CA ILE A 154 -45.82 22.91 -24.18
C ILE A 154 -44.57 22.79 -23.32
N LEU A 155 -43.38 22.68 -23.93
CA LEU A 155 -42.12 22.58 -23.19
C LEU A 155 -41.83 23.86 -22.40
N CYS A 156 -42.10 25.05 -22.95
CA CYS A 156 -41.97 26.33 -22.25
C CYS A 156 -42.88 26.40 -21.02
N ASN A 157 -44.12 25.93 -21.13
CA ASN A 157 -45.06 25.89 -20.00
C ASN A 157 -44.64 24.85 -18.94
N LEU A 158 -44.10 23.71 -19.35
CA LEU A 158 -43.56 22.69 -18.44
C LEU A 158 -42.39 23.23 -17.59
N THR A 159 -41.55 24.14 -18.13
CA THR A 159 -40.47 24.76 -17.33
C THR A 159 -40.96 25.69 -16.20
N LYS A 160 -42.22 26.12 -16.23
CA LYS A 160 -42.81 27.03 -15.23
C LYS A 160 -43.56 26.28 -14.11
N LEU A 161 -43.74 24.97 -14.26
CA LEU A 161 -44.48 24.13 -13.33
C LEU A 161 -43.58 23.52 -12.25
N SER A 162 -44.16 23.14 -11.11
CA SER A 162 -43.42 22.43 -10.06
C SER A 162 -43.12 20.98 -10.48
N ASP A 163 -42.04 20.38 -9.96
CA ASP A 163 -41.65 19.00 -10.28
C ASP A 163 -42.76 17.96 -10.03
N LYS A 164 -43.69 18.23 -9.11
CA LYS A 164 -44.86 17.36 -8.85
C LYS A 164 -45.90 17.44 -9.95
N ASP A 165 -46.15 18.63 -10.48
CA ASP A 165 -47.14 18.88 -11.52
C ASP A 165 -46.63 18.42 -12.90
N VAL A 166 -45.32 18.56 -13.13
CA VAL A 166 -44.66 18.08 -14.34
C VAL A 166 -44.86 16.56 -14.49
N LYS A 167 -44.70 15.77 -13.42
CA LYS A 167 -44.88 14.30 -13.45
C LYS A 167 -46.22 13.82 -14.03
N GLY A 168 -47.32 14.53 -13.75
CA GLY A 168 -48.64 14.18 -14.28
C GLY A 168 -48.81 14.50 -15.76
N GLN A 169 -48.04 15.44 -16.30
CA GLN A 169 -48.17 15.94 -17.67
C GLN A 169 -47.13 15.31 -18.62
N VAL A 170 -45.98 14.87 -18.12
CA VAL A 170 -44.90 14.33 -18.96
C VAL A 170 -45.32 13.07 -19.73
N GLY A 171 -46.14 12.20 -19.13
CA GLY A 171 -46.62 10.97 -19.79
C GLY A 171 -47.52 11.22 -21.00
N ILE A 172 -48.10 12.42 -21.11
CA ILE A 172 -48.93 12.85 -22.25
C ILE A 172 -48.04 13.46 -23.34
N VAL A 173 -46.98 14.17 -22.94
CA VAL A 173 -46.12 14.94 -23.86
C VAL A 173 -45.05 14.06 -24.51
N THR A 174 -44.44 13.12 -23.79
CA THR A 174 -43.31 12.33 -24.34
C THR A 174 -43.64 11.41 -25.51
N PRO A 175 -44.84 10.80 -25.62
CA PRO A 175 -45.22 10.02 -26.81
C PRO A 175 -45.43 10.89 -28.06
N LEU A 176 -45.71 12.18 -27.89
CA LEU A 176 -45.92 13.14 -28.99
C LEU A 176 -44.61 13.70 -29.56
N LEU A 177 -43.48 13.45 -28.88
CA LEU A 177 -42.17 13.91 -29.33
C LEU A 177 -41.61 12.98 -30.42
N SER A 178 -40.87 13.59 -31.34
CA SER A 178 -40.22 12.94 -32.48
C SER A 178 -38.80 13.50 -32.61
N GLU A 179 -37.95 12.91 -33.46
CA GLU A 179 -36.57 13.36 -33.63
C GLU A 179 -36.47 14.81 -34.13
N GLU A 180 -37.47 15.29 -34.87
CA GLU A 180 -37.54 16.68 -35.35
C GLU A 180 -37.64 17.71 -34.22
N HIS A 181 -38.12 17.30 -33.05
CA HIS A 181 -38.30 18.15 -31.88
C HIS A 181 -37.03 18.28 -31.00
N ILE A 182 -35.96 17.53 -31.30
CA ILE A 182 -34.72 17.53 -30.51
C ILE A 182 -34.11 18.93 -30.31
N PRO A 183 -34.01 19.81 -31.34
CA PRO A 183 -33.45 21.15 -31.14
C PRO A 183 -34.20 21.99 -30.10
N ILE A 184 -35.52 21.82 -30.04
CA ILE A 184 -36.41 22.52 -29.10
C ILE A 184 -36.22 21.92 -27.70
N ILE A 185 -36.18 20.60 -27.58
CA ILE A 185 -35.92 19.92 -26.29
C ILE A 185 -34.57 20.37 -25.71
N LEU A 186 -33.52 20.45 -26.54
CA LEU A 186 -32.20 20.92 -26.12
C LEU A 186 -32.22 22.37 -25.60
N LYS A 187 -32.97 23.26 -26.25
CA LYS A 187 -33.12 24.67 -25.84
C LYS A 187 -33.65 24.82 -24.41
N TYR A 188 -34.56 23.94 -24.00
CA TYR A 188 -35.20 24.00 -22.68
C TYR A 188 -34.61 23.03 -21.66
N LEU A 189 -33.71 22.13 -22.06
CA LEU A 189 -33.20 21.02 -21.24
C LEU A 189 -32.67 21.45 -19.86
N LYS A 190 -31.98 22.60 -19.78
CA LYS A 190 -31.44 23.13 -18.50
C LYS A 190 -32.51 23.52 -17.48
N ASN A 191 -33.71 23.85 -17.96
CA ASN A 191 -34.84 24.33 -17.15
C ASN A 191 -35.96 23.29 -17.05
N LEU A 192 -35.86 22.17 -17.77
CA LEU A 192 -36.84 21.09 -17.75
C LEU A 192 -36.58 20.15 -16.57
N SER A 193 -37.67 19.69 -15.93
CA SER A 193 -37.57 18.70 -14.86
C SER A 193 -36.90 17.42 -15.33
N LYS A 194 -36.06 16.81 -14.49
CA LYS A 194 -35.40 15.51 -14.74
C LYS A 194 -36.37 14.39 -15.11
N VAL A 195 -37.63 14.55 -14.68
CA VAL A 195 -38.77 13.68 -14.99
C VAL A 195 -39.00 13.54 -16.50
N ILE A 196 -38.70 14.57 -17.29
CA ILE A 196 -38.86 14.53 -18.76
C ILE A 196 -37.83 13.60 -19.39
N LEU A 197 -36.57 13.65 -18.96
CA LEU A 197 -35.53 12.71 -19.42
C LEU A 197 -35.84 11.27 -19.04
N LEU A 198 -36.35 11.05 -17.83
CA LEU A 198 -36.79 9.73 -17.36
C LEU A 198 -37.98 9.20 -18.18
N SER A 199 -38.97 10.04 -18.46
CA SER A 199 -40.13 9.64 -19.26
C SER A 199 -39.79 9.42 -20.73
N LEU A 200 -38.86 10.19 -21.31
CA LEU A 200 -38.32 9.92 -22.64
C LEU A 200 -37.61 8.57 -22.67
N TYR A 201 -36.75 8.30 -21.69
CA TYR A 201 -36.06 7.01 -21.58
C TYR A 201 -37.03 5.82 -21.49
N LEU A 202 -38.10 5.95 -20.70
CA LEU A 202 -39.07 4.87 -20.46
C LEU A 202 -40.11 4.69 -21.57
N ASN A 203 -40.60 5.79 -22.14
CA ASN A 203 -41.77 5.80 -23.02
C ASN A 203 -41.45 6.15 -24.48
N ASN A 204 -40.28 6.72 -24.77
CA ASN A 204 -39.87 7.12 -26.12
C ASN A 204 -38.34 7.03 -26.32
N LYS A 205 -37.84 5.79 -26.26
CA LYS A 205 -36.41 5.46 -26.37
C LYS A 205 -35.72 6.00 -27.64
N PRO A 206 -36.33 5.98 -28.84
CA PRO A 206 -35.70 6.55 -30.04
C PRO A 206 -35.39 8.04 -29.92
N VAL A 207 -36.34 8.84 -29.44
CA VAL A 207 -36.14 10.29 -29.22
C VAL A 207 -35.13 10.53 -28.11
N TYR A 208 -35.12 9.71 -27.07
CA TYR A 208 -34.11 9.76 -26.02
C TYR A 208 -32.69 9.53 -26.55
N ASP A 209 -32.49 8.47 -27.33
CA ASP A 209 -31.17 8.12 -27.88
C ASP A 209 -30.66 9.18 -28.86
N ALA A 210 -31.56 9.74 -29.68
CA ALA A 210 -31.25 10.82 -30.60
C ALA A 210 -30.97 12.14 -29.87
N LEU A 211 -31.75 12.49 -28.84
CA LEU A 211 -31.52 13.64 -27.96
C LEU A 211 -30.15 13.55 -27.29
N GLN A 212 -29.81 12.39 -26.75
CA GLN A 212 -28.53 12.16 -26.12
C GLN A 212 -27.36 12.34 -27.09
N LYS A 213 -27.43 11.74 -28.29
CA LYS A 213 -26.38 11.88 -29.30
C LYS A 213 -26.20 13.33 -29.72
N GLU A 214 -27.29 14.06 -29.94
CA GLU A 214 -27.23 15.48 -30.30
C GLU A 214 -26.76 16.37 -29.14
N PHE A 215 -27.15 16.08 -27.90
CA PHE A 215 -26.63 16.76 -26.71
C PHE A 215 -25.11 16.58 -26.60
N ILE A 216 -24.66 15.32 -26.70
CA ILE A 216 -23.23 14.99 -26.73
C ILE A 216 -22.56 15.65 -27.92
N ARG A 217 -23.21 15.93 -29.06
CA ARG A 217 -22.58 16.55 -30.24
C ARG A 217 -22.50 18.09 -30.18
N LYS A 218 -23.56 18.75 -29.71
CA LYS A 218 -23.74 20.21 -29.80
C LYS A 218 -23.24 20.98 -28.58
N GLU A 219 -23.43 20.45 -27.39
CA GLU A 219 -23.23 21.24 -26.16
C GLU A 219 -21.77 21.57 -25.90
N SER A 220 -21.53 22.74 -25.28
CA SER A 220 -20.18 23.13 -24.87
C SER A 220 -19.66 22.17 -23.82
N SER A 221 -18.35 22.02 -23.71
CA SER A 221 -17.80 21.06 -22.75
C SER A 221 -18.07 21.40 -21.27
N ASN A 222 -18.45 22.64 -20.97
CA ASN A 222 -18.91 23.03 -19.62
C ASN A 222 -20.36 22.60 -19.36
N ASP A 223 -21.19 22.50 -20.39
CA ASP A 223 -22.60 22.12 -20.30
C ASP A 223 -22.79 20.60 -20.25
N LEU A 224 -21.77 19.83 -20.67
CA LEU A 224 -21.77 18.35 -20.58
C LEU A 224 -21.85 17.83 -19.14
N ILE A 225 -21.72 18.68 -18.12
CA ILE A 225 -21.97 18.31 -16.71
C ILE A 225 -23.41 17.82 -16.52
N ALA A 226 -24.38 18.35 -17.30
CA ALA A 226 -25.78 17.93 -17.24
C ALA A 226 -26.01 16.48 -17.70
N LEU A 227 -24.99 15.78 -18.24
CA LEU A 227 -25.06 14.35 -18.53
C LEU A 227 -25.36 13.49 -17.29
N VAL A 228 -25.05 13.98 -16.07
CA VAL A 228 -25.41 13.27 -14.83
C VAL A 228 -26.91 13.00 -14.74
N ASP A 229 -27.74 13.90 -15.28
CA ASP A 229 -29.19 13.81 -15.22
C ASP A 229 -29.79 12.86 -16.27
N PHE A 230 -28.98 12.37 -17.22
CA PHE A 230 -29.40 11.36 -18.18
C PHE A 230 -29.43 9.96 -17.53
N PRO A 231 -30.54 9.20 -17.67
CA PRO A 231 -30.64 7.84 -17.15
C PRO A 231 -29.56 6.86 -17.67
N GLU A 232 -29.33 6.87 -18.99
CA GLU A 232 -28.29 6.11 -19.68
C GLU A 232 -27.35 7.08 -20.41
N ILE A 233 -26.09 6.72 -20.66
CA ILE A 233 -25.15 7.57 -21.41
C ILE A 233 -24.42 6.74 -22.47
N ASP A 234 -24.45 7.21 -23.73
CA ASP A 234 -23.52 6.77 -24.77
C ASP A 234 -22.09 7.23 -24.45
N ILE A 235 -21.45 6.45 -23.57
CA ILE A 235 -20.07 6.69 -23.13
C ILE A 235 -19.09 6.59 -24.29
N ASN A 236 -19.35 5.76 -25.30
CA ASN A 236 -18.47 5.59 -26.45
C ASN A 236 -18.50 6.85 -27.33
N GLY A 237 -19.71 7.36 -27.62
CA GLY A 237 -19.92 8.63 -28.29
C GLY A 237 -19.26 9.79 -27.54
N LEU A 238 -19.43 9.84 -26.22
CA LEU A 238 -18.82 10.88 -25.38
C LEU A 238 -17.29 10.85 -25.43
N LEU A 239 -16.68 9.67 -25.24
CA LEU A 239 -15.22 9.51 -25.24
C LEU A 239 -14.62 9.89 -26.60
N SER A 240 -15.27 9.48 -27.70
CA SER A 240 -14.82 9.82 -29.06
C SER A 240 -14.81 11.33 -29.34
N ARG A 241 -15.81 12.07 -28.85
CA ARG A 241 -15.86 13.53 -28.97
C ARG A 241 -14.84 14.20 -28.06
N LEU A 242 -14.80 13.78 -26.80
CA LEU A 242 -13.97 14.43 -25.79
C LEU A 242 -12.49 14.26 -26.10
N TYR A 243 -12.03 13.20 -26.75
CA TYR A 243 -10.62 13.01 -27.12
C TYR A 243 -9.96 14.23 -27.79
N LYS A 244 -10.74 15.06 -28.50
CA LYS A 244 -10.26 16.29 -29.18
C LYS A 244 -10.45 17.59 -28.38
N SER A 245 -11.17 17.56 -27.26
CA SER A 245 -11.47 18.74 -26.44
C SER A 245 -10.42 18.96 -25.35
N SER A 246 -10.17 20.20 -24.94
CA SER A 246 -9.21 20.52 -23.88
C SER A 246 -9.73 20.24 -22.46
N SER A 247 -11.04 20.02 -22.33
CA SER A 247 -11.80 19.88 -21.08
C SER A 247 -12.32 18.46 -20.79
N VAL A 248 -11.81 17.44 -21.52
CA VAL A 248 -12.14 16.01 -21.37
C VAL A 248 -12.28 15.59 -19.91
N PHE A 249 -11.28 15.95 -19.12
CA PHE A 249 -11.12 15.48 -17.76
C PHE A 249 -12.14 16.06 -16.79
N LYS A 250 -12.73 17.24 -17.06
CA LYS A 250 -13.77 17.81 -16.19
C LYS A 250 -15.07 16.99 -16.28
N THR A 251 -15.48 16.65 -17.49
CA THR A 251 -16.69 15.85 -17.72
C THR A 251 -16.49 14.41 -17.24
N LEU A 252 -15.31 13.81 -17.52
CA LEU A 252 -15.00 12.46 -17.06
C LEU A 252 -14.92 12.35 -15.53
N ASP A 253 -14.48 13.40 -14.82
CA ASP A 253 -14.36 13.40 -13.36
C ASP A 253 -15.73 13.24 -12.69
N ILE A 254 -16.74 13.88 -13.26
CA ILE A 254 -18.11 13.80 -12.73
C ILE A 254 -18.71 12.43 -13.04
N ILE A 255 -18.52 11.93 -14.26
CA ILE A 255 -19.09 10.64 -14.67
C ILE A 255 -18.44 9.48 -13.92
N ILE A 256 -17.12 9.46 -13.75
CA ILE A 256 -16.42 8.38 -13.03
C ILE A 256 -16.84 8.30 -11.55
N LYS A 257 -17.17 9.46 -10.94
CA LYS A 257 -17.67 9.55 -9.56
C LYS A 257 -19.13 9.14 -9.43
N THR A 258 -19.97 9.51 -10.40
CA THR A 258 -21.45 9.31 -10.32
C THR A 258 -21.93 7.99 -10.92
N ARG A 259 -21.21 7.41 -11.88
CA ARG A 259 -21.64 6.24 -12.67
C ARG A 259 -20.62 5.10 -12.63
N LEU A 260 -20.76 4.20 -11.64
CA LEU A 260 -19.84 3.07 -11.42
C LEU A 260 -19.69 2.17 -12.65
N ILE A 261 -20.77 1.93 -13.39
CA ILE A 261 -20.84 1.04 -14.55
C ILE A 261 -19.87 1.45 -15.67
N HIS A 262 -19.50 2.73 -15.74
CA HIS A 262 -18.63 3.25 -16.80
C HIS A 262 -17.16 3.40 -16.37
N ARG A 263 -16.81 3.11 -15.12
CA ARG A 263 -15.45 3.33 -14.58
C ARG A 263 -14.38 2.63 -15.41
N ASP A 264 -14.53 1.34 -15.68
CA ASP A 264 -13.50 0.55 -16.39
C ASP A 264 -13.25 1.08 -17.81
N LYS A 265 -14.31 1.50 -18.49
CA LYS A 265 -14.20 2.12 -19.83
C LYS A 265 -13.49 3.47 -19.77
N ILE A 266 -13.82 4.30 -18.78
CA ILE A 266 -13.17 5.61 -18.59
C ILE A 266 -11.69 5.40 -18.26
N VAL A 267 -11.37 4.50 -17.34
CA VAL A 267 -9.98 4.17 -16.95
C VAL A 267 -9.19 3.70 -18.16
N SER A 268 -9.72 2.76 -18.94
CA SER A 268 -9.07 2.26 -20.16
C SER A 268 -8.78 3.37 -21.17
N THR A 269 -9.74 4.28 -21.35
CA THR A 269 -9.59 5.40 -22.29
C THR A 269 -8.57 6.44 -21.80
N VAL A 270 -8.52 6.70 -20.48
CA VAL A 270 -7.52 7.58 -19.89
C VAL A 270 -6.11 7.00 -20.05
N ILE A 271 -5.96 5.68 -19.92
CA ILE A 271 -4.69 4.98 -20.16
C ILE A 271 -4.24 5.15 -21.62
N GLU A 272 -5.16 5.02 -22.58
CA GLU A 272 -4.85 5.28 -23.98
C GLU A 272 -4.45 6.75 -24.20
N TYR A 273 -5.17 7.69 -23.58
CA TYR A 273 -4.88 9.12 -23.70
C TYR A 273 -3.53 9.53 -23.11
N ILE A 274 -2.99 8.79 -22.13
CA ILE A 274 -1.63 9.00 -21.61
C ILE A 274 -0.57 8.75 -22.70
N LYS A 275 -0.83 7.81 -23.62
CA LYS A 275 0.10 7.43 -24.69
C LYS A 275 0.07 8.39 -25.88
N THR A 276 -1.09 8.95 -26.17
CA THR A 276 -1.37 9.70 -27.41
C THR A 276 -1.63 11.19 -27.20
N GLY A 277 -2.02 11.59 -25.98
CA GLY A 277 -2.48 12.93 -25.63
C GLY A 277 -1.59 13.63 -24.60
N SER A 278 -2.19 14.52 -23.80
CA SER A 278 -1.47 15.29 -22.78
C SER A 278 -1.24 14.47 -21.52
N ARG A 279 0.00 14.00 -21.34
CA ARG A 279 0.43 13.22 -20.16
C ARG A 279 0.19 13.95 -18.84
N THR A 280 0.51 15.25 -18.76
CA THR A 280 0.35 16.05 -17.53
C THR A 280 -1.11 16.17 -17.09
N LYS A 281 -2.04 16.43 -18.02
CA LYS A 281 -3.47 16.53 -17.70
C LYS A 281 -4.04 15.18 -17.25
N SER A 282 -3.57 14.09 -17.86
CA SER A 282 -3.97 12.73 -17.50
C SER A 282 -3.51 12.36 -16.09
N ILE A 283 -2.27 12.70 -15.73
CA ILE A 283 -1.74 12.47 -14.38
C ILE A 283 -2.52 13.27 -13.34
N HIS A 284 -2.85 14.54 -13.65
CA HIS A 284 -3.69 15.33 -12.76
C HIS A 284 -5.09 14.70 -12.57
N PHE A 285 -5.70 14.19 -13.64
CA PHE A 285 -6.96 13.47 -13.55
C PHE A 285 -6.87 12.20 -12.70
N ILE A 286 -5.82 11.38 -12.91
CA ILE A 286 -5.56 10.19 -12.09
C ILE A 286 -5.41 10.58 -10.63
N ARG A 287 -4.67 11.67 -10.33
CA ARG A 287 -4.46 12.14 -8.96
C ARG A 287 -5.77 12.48 -8.25
N GLU A 288 -6.70 13.13 -8.93
CA GLU A 288 -8.02 13.48 -8.36
C GLU A 288 -8.97 12.28 -8.24
N ASN A 289 -8.72 11.20 -8.98
CA ASN A 289 -9.55 9.99 -9.02
C ASN A 289 -8.78 8.73 -8.63
N LEU A 290 -7.77 8.86 -7.76
CA LEU A 290 -6.71 7.88 -7.57
C LEU A 290 -7.23 6.48 -7.23
N GLU A 291 -8.25 6.39 -6.39
CA GLU A 291 -8.88 5.13 -5.97
C GLU A 291 -9.33 4.25 -7.15
N CYS A 292 -9.77 4.86 -8.26
CA CYS A 292 -10.19 4.14 -9.46
C CYS A 292 -9.02 3.55 -10.27
N PHE A 293 -7.80 4.03 -10.03
CA PHE A 293 -6.61 3.67 -10.81
C PHE A 293 -5.60 2.83 -10.01
N LEU A 294 -5.71 2.75 -8.68
CA LEU A 294 -4.70 2.13 -7.79
C LEU A 294 -4.23 0.74 -8.25
N SER A 295 -5.16 -0.15 -8.62
CA SER A 295 -4.85 -1.52 -9.05
C SER A 295 -4.10 -1.58 -10.38
N ILE A 296 -4.28 -0.58 -11.25
CA ILE A 296 -3.78 -0.57 -12.62
C ILE A 296 -2.53 0.33 -12.76
N ILE A 297 -2.22 1.19 -11.78
CA ILE A 297 -1.02 2.06 -11.81
C ILE A 297 0.26 1.35 -12.26
N PRO A 298 0.56 0.11 -11.82
CA PRO A 298 1.74 -0.61 -12.29
C PRO A 298 1.78 -0.86 -13.80
N GLU A 299 0.62 -1.00 -14.44
CA GLU A 299 0.47 -1.33 -15.86
C GLU A 299 0.46 -0.10 -16.79
N ILE A 300 0.23 1.10 -16.22
CA ILE A 300 0.11 2.35 -17.00
C ILE A 300 1.45 2.78 -17.62
N GLY A 301 2.58 2.34 -17.06
CA GLY A 301 3.91 2.79 -17.49
C GLY A 301 4.20 4.24 -17.09
N LEU A 302 3.80 4.62 -15.87
CA LEU A 302 4.17 5.89 -15.27
C LEU A 302 5.66 5.92 -14.90
N GLY A 303 6.29 7.09 -14.98
CA GLY A 303 7.65 7.31 -14.49
C GLY A 303 7.68 7.40 -12.96
N CYS A 304 8.83 7.13 -12.35
CA CYS A 304 8.99 7.16 -10.89
C CYS A 304 8.61 8.52 -10.28
N GLU A 305 8.97 9.63 -10.92
CA GLU A 305 8.58 10.99 -10.50
C GLU A 305 7.06 11.19 -10.50
N GLU A 306 6.35 10.59 -11.46
CA GLU A 306 4.90 10.69 -11.59
C GLU A 306 4.21 9.85 -10.51
N VAL A 307 4.73 8.66 -10.22
CA VAL A 307 4.24 7.82 -9.12
C VAL A 307 4.45 8.52 -7.77
N LEU A 308 5.59 9.18 -7.55
CA LEU A 308 5.83 9.96 -6.33
C LEU A 308 4.84 11.13 -6.19
N LEU A 309 4.50 11.82 -7.28
CA LEU A 309 3.48 12.86 -7.28
C LEU A 309 2.09 12.31 -6.88
N LEU A 310 1.75 11.11 -7.34
CA LEU A 310 0.50 10.44 -6.95
C LEU A 310 0.54 9.96 -5.50
N ALA A 311 1.72 9.60 -4.99
CA ALA A 311 1.91 9.14 -3.62
C ALA A 311 1.63 10.21 -2.55
N GLU A 312 1.57 11.49 -2.93
CA GLU A 312 1.09 12.57 -2.07
C GLU A 312 -0.36 12.34 -1.59
N LYS A 313 -1.19 11.67 -2.41
CA LYS A 313 -2.59 11.35 -2.09
C LYS A 313 -2.76 9.96 -1.47
N ASN A 314 -1.90 9.01 -1.80
CA ASN A 314 -1.95 7.65 -1.24
C ASN A 314 -0.54 7.06 -1.06
N LYS A 315 -0.12 6.88 0.20
CA LYS A 315 1.23 6.44 0.57
C LYS A 315 1.56 5.00 0.15
N VAL A 316 0.57 4.16 -0.17
CA VAL A 316 0.81 2.79 -0.67
C VAL A 316 1.67 2.80 -1.94
N LEU A 317 1.56 3.86 -2.74
CA LEU A 317 2.35 4.03 -3.96
C LEU A 317 3.84 4.26 -3.71
N LEU A 318 4.26 4.61 -2.49
CA LEU A 318 5.67 4.78 -2.14
C LEU A 318 6.43 3.45 -2.25
N ASN A 319 5.81 2.32 -1.88
CA ASN A 319 6.40 0.99 -2.06
C ASN A 319 6.63 0.67 -3.54
N TYR A 320 5.66 1.04 -4.39
CA TYR A 320 5.80 0.87 -5.84
C TYR A 320 6.90 1.77 -6.42
N ALA A 321 6.93 3.04 -6.00
CA ALA A 321 8.00 3.97 -6.39
C ALA A 321 9.39 3.46 -5.96
N PHE A 322 9.51 2.90 -4.76
CA PHE A 322 10.75 2.30 -4.27
C PHE A 322 11.19 1.11 -5.12
N LYS A 323 10.26 0.22 -5.50
CA LYS A 323 10.54 -0.89 -6.41
C LYS A 323 11.10 -0.40 -7.75
N MET A 324 10.49 0.63 -8.34
CA MET A 324 10.99 1.26 -9.57
C MET A 324 12.38 1.86 -9.40
N MET A 325 12.68 2.48 -8.24
CA MET A 325 14.02 2.99 -7.94
C MET A 325 15.06 1.87 -7.83
N ALA A 326 14.67 0.72 -7.28
CA ALA A 326 15.55 -0.45 -7.16
C ALA A 326 15.88 -1.03 -8.54
N GLU A 327 14.91 -1.06 -9.45
CA GLU A 327 15.11 -1.43 -10.87
C GLU A 327 16.06 -0.44 -11.58
N ILE A 328 15.90 0.86 -11.35
CA ILE A 328 16.83 1.88 -11.89
C ILE A 328 18.26 1.64 -11.35
N LYS A 329 18.40 1.25 -10.07
CA LYS A 329 19.68 0.93 -9.44
C LYS A 329 20.30 -0.35 -9.98
N SER A 330 19.53 -1.40 -10.24
CA SER A 330 20.04 -2.64 -10.83
C SER A 330 20.53 -2.43 -12.26
N GLU A 331 19.80 -1.69 -13.09
CA GLU A 331 20.22 -1.32 -14.45
C GLU A 331 21.58 -0.59 -14.48
N MET A 332 21.90 0.16 -13.43
CA MET A 332 23.18 0.86 -13.32
C MET A 332 24.33 -0.10 -13.03
N LYS A 333 24.10 -1.18 -12.27
CA LYS A 333 25.12 -2.20 -11.97
C LYS A 333 25.47 -3.05 -13.20
N ASP A 334 24.50 -3.34 -14.06
CA ASP A 334 24.69 -4.19 -15.24
C ASP A 334 25.43 -3.50 -16.40
N LYS A 335 25.45 -2.16 -16.45
CA LYS A 335 26.03 -1.39 -17.56
C LYS A 335 27.45 -0.88 -17.26
N LYS A 336 28.42 -1.80 -17.24
CA LYS A 336 29.88 -1.52 -17.30
C LYS A 336 30.38 -0.77 -18.56
N ARG A 337 29.52 -0.13 -19.37
CA ARG A 337 29.91 0.33 -20.73
C ARG A 337 29.81 1.83 -21.05
N LYS A 338 29.23 2.74 -20.24
CA LYS A 338 29.26 4.20 -20.54
C LYS A 338 29.25 5.11 -19.28
N PRO A 339 30.39 5.73 -18.89
CA PRO A 339 30.53 6.48 -17.63
C PRO A 339 29.79 7.83 -17.57
N VAL A 340 29.44 8.45 -18.70
CA VAL A 340 28.77 9.77 -18.72
C VAL A 340 27.27 9.68 -18.36
N ASN A 341 26.64 8.53 -18.57
CA ASN A 341 25.22 8.34 -18.30
C ASN A 341 24.94 7.84 -16.86
N SER A 342 25.95 7.25 -16.19
CA SER A 342 25.81 6.74 -14.82
C SER A 342 25.72 7.88 -13.80
N GLN A 343 26.57 8.91 -13.90
CA GLN A 343 26.54 10.05 -12.97
C GLN A 343 25.19 10.81 -13.02
N LYS A 344 24.61 10.98 -14.21
CA LYS A 344 23.28 11.59 -14.36
C LYS A 344 22.18 10.74 -13.72
N LYS A 345 22.22 9.42 -13.93
CA LYS A 345 21.28 8.47 -13.31
C LYS A 345 21.43 8.42 -11.79
N GLU A 346 22.65 8.50 -11.27
CA GLU A 346 22.92 8.52 -9.83
C GLU A 346 22.40 9.80 -9.18
N LYS A 347 22.63 10.96 -9.80
CA LYS A 347 22.04 12.23 -9.33
C LYS A 347 20.51 12.19 -9.36
N ARG A 348 19.92 11.61 -10.42
CA ARG A 348 18.46 11.41 -10.51
C ARG A 348 17.95 10.51 -9.38
N LEU A 349 18.61 9.37 -9.13
CA LEU A 349 18.24 8.45 -8.05
C LEU A 349 18.36 9.13 -6.68
N SER A 350 19.41 9.92 -6.44
CA SER A 350 19.55 10.69 -5.20
C SER A 350 18.41 11.67 -4.99
N ASN A 351 17.99 12.39 -6.04
CA ASN A 351 16.85 13.31 -5.97
C ASN A 351 15.54 12.58 -5.67
N LEU A 352 15.33 11.42 -6.30
CA LEU A 352 14.17 10.56 -6.06
C LEU A 352 14.12 10.04 -4.62
N ILE A 353 15.26 9.60 -4.08
CA ILE A 353 15.39 9.18 -2.68
C ILE A 353 15.04 10.34 -1.74
N SER A 354 15.54 11.56 -2.00
CA SER A 354 15.22 12.73 -1.18
C SER A 354 13.73 13.10 -1.24
N ALA A 355 13.10 13.04 -2.42
CA ALA A 355 11.67 13.28 -2.58
C ALA A 355 10.84 12.24 -1.81
N LEU A 356 11.18 10.96 -1.95
CA LEU A 356 10.50 9.87 -1.23
C LEU A 356 10.66 9.99 0.29
N ALA A 357 11.86 10.32 0.77
CA ALA A 357 12.10 10.51 2.20
C ALA A 357 11.33 11.71 2.77
N SER A 358 11.26 12.81 2.03
CA SER A 358 10.43 13.97 2.38
C SER A 358 8.97 13.55 2.49
N GLU A 359 8.49 12.75 1.56
CA GLU A 359 7.08 12.39 1.50
C GLU A 359 6.67 11.34 2.54
N LEU A 360 7.59 10.46 2.93
CA LEU A 360 7.43 9.60 4.11
C LEU A 360 7.42 10.40 5.42
N SER A 361 8.19 11.48 5.52
CA SER A 361 8.28 12.26 6.77
C SER A 361 6.95 12.91 7.16
N ASN A 362 6.09 13.17 6.17
CA ASN A 362 4.73 13.67 6.36
C ASN A 362 3.72 12.56 6.78
N GLY A 363 4.13 11.29 6.76
CA GLY A 363 3.26 10.15 7.09
C GLY A 363 3.15 9.84 8.58
N THR A 364 2.17 9.03 8.92
CA THR A 364 1.98 8.39 10.23
C THR A 364 2.97 7.25 10.44
N ASP A 365 3.15 6.82 11.69
CA ASP A 365 4.07 5.73 12.01
C ASP A 365 3.67 4.41 11.35
N SER A 366 2.37 4.15 11.22
CA SER A 366 1.86 2.96 10.51
C SER A 366 2.25 2.98 9.03
N GLU A 367 2.14 4.13 8.37
CA GLU A 367 2.54 4.27 6.96
C GLU A 367 4.06 4.11 6.78
N ILE A 368 4.85 4.64 7.72
CA ILE A 368 6.30 4.47 7.72
C ILE A 368 6.67 2.99 7.88
N ILE A 369 6.04 2.28 8.81
CA ILE A 369 6.27 0.84 9.05
C ILE A 369 5.86 0.01 7.82
N ASN A 370 4.68 0.27 7.27
CA ASN A 370 4.17 -0.38 6.06
C ASN A 370 5.03 -0.12 4.81
N PHE A 371 5.89 0.90 4.86
CA PHE A 371 6.88 1.15 3.83
C PHE A 371 8.21 0.44 4.12
N ILE A 372 8.74 0.57 5.35
CA ILE A 372 10.08 0.10 5.71
C ILE A 372 10.20 -1.42 5.56
N ILE A 373 9.23 -2.18 6.06
CA ILE A 373 9.26 -3.66 6.06
C ILE A 373 9.42 -4.22 4.63
N PRO A 374 8.49 -3.96 3.68
CA PRO A 374 8.62 -4.49 2.33
C PRO A 374 9.81 -3.90 1.57
N SER A 375 10.17 -2.64 1.84
CA SER A 375 11.32 -2.00 1.18
C SER A 375 12.65 -2.62 1.61
N HIS A 376 12.74 -3.13 2.84
CA HIS A 376 13.94 -3.80 3.35
C HIS A 376 14.22 -5.10 2.58
N GLU A 377 13.16 -5.86 2.28
CA GLU A 377 13.25 -7.09 1.47
C GLU A 377 13.66 -6.82 0.02
N ILE A 378 13.29 -5.66 -0.53
CA ILE A 378 13.63 -5.27 -1.91
C ILE A 378 15.10 -4.83 -2.02
N ASP A 379 15.53 -3.84 -1.23
CA ASP A 379 16.90 -3.32 -1.26
C ASP A 379 17.26 -2.55 0.03
N ALA A 380 17.83 -3.26 1.01
CA ALA A 380 18.26 -2.70 2.29
C ALA A 380 19.29 -1.54 2.15
N ASP A 381 20.20 -1.60 1.18
CA ASP A 381 21.19 -0.54 0.93
C ASP A 381 20.58 0.74 0.36
N MET A 382 19.50 0.63 -0.41
CA MET A 382 18.76 1.81 -0.90
C MET A 382 17.85 2.34 0.20
N LEU A 383 17.21 1.45 0.96
CA LEU A 383 16.40 1.81 2.11
C LEU A 383 17.22 2.57 3.14
N SER A 384 18.48 2.19 3.38
CA SER A 384 19.36 2.93 4.29
C SER A 384 19.49 4.41 3.90
N LYS A 385 19.66 4.73 2.61
CA LYS A 385 19.70 6.11 2.11
C LYS A 385 18.38 6.86 2.33
N VAL A 386 17.24 6.17 2.17
CA VAL A 386 15.92 6.74 2.46
C VAL A 386 15.78 7.02 3.96
N CYS A 387 16.14 6.07 4.82
CA CYS A 387 16.10 6.22 6.28
C CYS A 387 16.98 7.38 6.76
N ILE A 388 18.17 7.60 6.18
CA ILE A 388 19.01 8.77 6.49
C ILE A 388 18.26 10.08 6.21
N GLY A 389 17.56 10.18 5.08
CA GLY A 389 16.76 11.36 4.74
C GLY A 389 15.57 11.52 5.68
N LEU A 390 14.85 10.43 5.92
CA LEU A 390 13.64 10.38 6.76
C LEU A 390 13.96 10.81 8.20
N PHE A 391 14.97 10.19 8.82
CA PHE A 391 15.29 10.43 10.24
C PHE A 391 16.04 11.73 10.50
N LYS A 392 16.54 12.39 9.44
CA LYS A 392 16.96 13.79 9.51
C LYS A 392 15.77 14.76 9.56
N ALA A 393 14.70 14.45 8.83
CA ALA A 393 13.50 15.29 8.79
C ALA A 393 12.58 15.05 10.00
N LYS A 394 12.41 13.79 10.42
CA LYS A 394 11.52 13.38 11.50
C LYS A 394 12.16 12.25 12.31
N GLN A 395 12.44 12.51 13.59
CA GLN A 395 12.98 11.48 14.50
C GLN A 395 12.01 10.29 14.59
N PRO A 396 12.51 9.04 14.53
CA PRO A 396 11.66 7.86 14.63
C PRO A 396 11.02 7.77 16.01
N SER A 397 9.74 7.42 16.05
CA SER A 397 9.04 7.05 17.28
C SER A 397 9.50 5.69 17.80
N ASP A 398 9.09 5.33 19.01
CA ASP A 398 9.53 4.07 19.63
C ASP A 398 8.99 2.83 18.90
N THR A 399 7.79 2.91 18.31
CA THR A 399 7.24 1.84 17.46
C THR A 399 8.07 1.62 16.20
N VAL A 400 8.49 2.70 15.53
CA VAL A 400 9.37 2.62 14.36
C VAL A 400 10.74 2.07 14.75
N LYS A 401 11.30 2.46 15.90
CA LYS A 401 12.58 1.92 16.39
C LYS A 401 12.52 0.42 16.68
N GLU A 402 11.39 -0.07 17.18
CA GLU A 402 11.19 -1.50 17.44
C GLU A 402 11.18 -2.29 16.13
N VAL A 403 10.43 -1.85 15.12
CA VAL A 403 10.44 -2.47 13.79
C VAL A 403 11.83 -2.43 13.15
N LEU A 404 12.51 -1.28 13.22
CA LEU A 404 13.88 -1.15 12.72
C LEU A 404 14.83 -2.13 13.41
N SER A 405 14.63 -2.39 14.70
CA SER A 405 15.42 -3.38 15.41
C SER A 405 15.14 -4.80 14.96
N GLU A 406 13.90 -5.14 14.63
CA GLU A 406 13.54 -6.49 14.15
C GLU A 406 14.15 -6.78 12.78
N LEU A 407 14.30 -5.74 11.95
CA LEU A 407 14.91 -5.85 10.62
C LEU A 407 16.44 -5.93 10.66
N VAL A 408 17.07 -5.53 11.75
CA VAL A 408 18.51 -5.69 11.95
C VAL A 408 18.78 -7.13 12.40
N THR A 409 19.08 -7.96 11.42
CA THR A 409 19.50 -9.35 11.60
C THR A 409 20.99 -9.48 11.32
N GLU A 410 21.54 -10.68 11.57
CA GLU A 410 22.93 -10.96 11.24
C GLU A 410 23.20 -10.81 9.74
N ASP A 411 22.25 -11.13 8.86
CA ASP A 411 22.46 -11.13 7.40
C ASP A 411 22.18 -9.78 6.73
N THR A 412 21.78 -8.78 7.52
CA THR A 412 21.47 -7.45 7.00
C THR A 412 22.72 -6.72 6.50
N THR A 413 22.59 -5.85 5.48
CA THR A 413 23.75 -5.15 4.93
C THR A 413 24.36 -4.17 5.94
N THR A 414 25.69 -4.07 5.96
CA THR A 414 26.43 -3.18 6.86
C THR A 414 25.95 -1.74 6.76
N SER A 415 25.60 -1.28 5.55
CA SER A 415 25.14 0.11 5.33
C SER A 415 23.82 0.41 6.06
N PHE A 416 22.88 -0.54 6.04
CA PHE A 416 21.61 -0.42 6.75
C PHE A 416 21.81 -0.47 8.26
N VAL A 417 22.62 -1.41 8.75
CA VAL A 417 22.92 -1.54 10.18
C VAL A 417 23.47 -0.24 10.74
N PHE A 418 24.52 0.33 10.16
CA PHE A 418 25.10 1.59 10.66
C PHE A 418 24.18 2.80 10.51
N THR A 419 23.25 2.77 9.55
CA THR A 419 22.23 3.81 9.40
C THR A 419 21.20 3.78 10.54
N VAL A 420 20.77 2.58 10.93
CA VAL A 420 19.70 2.36 11.90
C VAL A 420 20.23 2.34 13.34
N MET A 421 21.47 1.92 13.54
CA MET A 421 22.11 1.75 14.85
C MET A 421 21.99 2.94 15.81
N PRO A 422 22.05 4.22 15.40
CA PRO A 422 21.82 5.37 16.29
C PRO A 422 20.46 5.35 16.99
N TYR A 423 19.46 4.69 16.38
CA TYR A 423 18.08 4.67 16.82
C TYR A 423 17.71 3.39 17.59
N LEU A 424 18.63 2.43 17.69
CA LEU A 424 18.42 1.18 18.43
C LEU A 424 18.57 1.36 19.94
N LYS A 425 18.04 0.40 20.73
CA LYS A 425 18.28 0.32 22.18
C LYS A 425 19.74 -0.09 22.44
N ASP A 426 20.32 0.34 23.55
CA ASP A 426 21.75 0.11 23.83
C ASP A 426 22.12 -1.37 23.85
N VAL A 427 21.27 -2.22 24.44
CA VAL A 427 21.45 -3.69 24.45
C VAL A 427 21.62 -4.26 23.04
N GLN A 428 20.90 -3.72 22.06
CA GLN A 428 20.97 -4.17 20.66
C GLN A 428 22.25 -3.69 19.98
N LYS A 429 22.65 -2.43 20.21
CA LYS A 429 23.91 -1.87 19.70
C LYS A 429 25.10 -2.73 20.11
N TYR A 430 25.12 -3.17 21.37
CA TYR A 430 26.17 -4.01 21.90
C TYR A 430 26.21 -5.39 21.24
N LYS A 431 25.06 -6.05 21.03
CA LYS A 431 24.99 -7.35 20.31
C LYS A 431 25.59 -7.28 18.90
N LEU A 432 25.49 -6.13 18.23
CA LEU A 432 26.04 -5.93 16.88
C LEU A 432 27.56 -5.81 16.85
N MET A 433 28.21 -5.57 18.00
CA MET A 433 29.67 -5.41 18.04
C MET A 433 30.41 -6.65 17.56
N GLU A 434 29.93 -7.84 17.92
CA GLU A 434 30.58 -9.11 17.58
C GLU A 434 30.83 -9.24 16.07
N LYS A 435 29.78 -8.94 15.27
CA LYS A 435 29.81 -9.06 13.81
C LYS A 435 30.33 -7.80 13.09
N TYR A 436 29.99 -6.60 13.56
CA TYR A 436 30.18 -5.37 12.80
C TYR A 436 31.36 -4.50 13.26
N LEU A 437 31.89 -4.71 14.46
CA LEU A 437 33.07 -4.00 14.95
C LEU A 437 34.33 -4.78 14.56
N VAL A 438 34.80 -4.60 13.32
CA VAL A 438 35.86 -5.40 12.70
C VAL A 438 37.21 -4.69 12.57
N ASP A 439 37.20 -3.36 12.48
CA ASP A 439 38.33 -2.51 12.11
C ASP A 439 38.25 -1.10 12.74
N ASP A 440 39.24 -0.26 12.48
CA ASP A 440 39.29 1.13 12.98
C ASP A 440 38.13 2.01 12.49
N VAL A 441 37.62 1.74 11.28
CA VAL A 441 36.54 2.51 10.66
C VAL A 441 35.24 2.24 11.40
N SER A 442 34.91 0.96 11.59
CA SER A 442 33.78 0.52 12.38
C SER A 442 33.90 0.97 13.83
N LEU A 443 35.09 0.92 14.46
CA LEU A 443 35.30 1.47 15.81
C LEU A 443 34.94 2.95 15.90
N SER A 444 35.36 3.74 14.92
CA SER A 444 35.04 5.17 14.84
C SER A 444 33.52 5.42 14.67
N LEU A 445 32.81 4.53 13.98
CA LEU A 445 31.35 4.59 13.87
C LEU A 445 30.67 4.20 15.18
N PHE A 446 31.13 3.14 15.85
CA PHE A 446 30.60 2.69 17.13
C PHE A 446 30.80 3.73 18.23
N THR A 447 31.98 4.36 18.34
CA THR A 447 32.24 5.41 19.34
C THR A 447 31.46 6.69 19.09
N ARG A 448 31.06 6.96 17.84
CA ARG A 448 30.15 8.07 17.52
C ARG A 448 28.72 7.82 17.97
N ILE A 449 28.28 6.56 18.00
CA ILE A 449 26.91 6.16 18.30
C ILE A 449 26.74 5.83 19.79
N ILE A 450 27.68 5.09 20.36
CA ILE A 450 27.70 4.73 21.78
C ILE A 450 28.45 5.83 22.52
N LYS A 451 27.70 6.65 23.26
CA LYS A 451 28.22 7.86 23.92
C LYS A 451 29.30 7.60 24.98
N LYS A 452 29.34 6.38 25.54
CA LYS A 452 30.27 5.96 26.58
C LYS A 452 31.27 4.95 25.99
N PRO A 453 32.47 5.38 25.61
CA PRO A 453 33.48 4.46 25.06
C PRO A 453 33.81 3.32 26.02
N GLU A 454 33.76 3.55 27.34
CA GLU A 454 33.96 2.51 28.35
C GLU A 454 33.00 1.32 28.17
N ASP A 455 31.76 1.55 27.72
CA ASP A 455 30.78 0.48 27.56
C ASP A 455 31.15 -0.46 26.40
N ILE A 456 31.74 0.08 25.32
CA ILE A 456 32.29 -0.73 24.22
C ILE A 456 33.38 -1.64 24.77
N PHE A 457 34.27 -1.07 25.59
CA PHE A 457 35.39 -1.81 26.16
C PHE A 457 34.94 -2.90 27.14
N ILE A 458 33.98 -2.58 28.01
CA ILE A 458 33.37 -3.52 28.96
C ILE A 458 32.61 -4.63 28.22
N TYR A 459 31.86 -4.29 27.18
CA TYR A 459 31.08 -5.28 26.44
C TYR A 459 31.96 -6.25 25.63
N ALA A 460 33.08 -5.79 25.09
CA ALA A 460 34.04 -6.66 24.41
C ALA A 460 34.53 -7.81 25.30
N HIS A 461 34.62 -7.59 26.62
CA HIS A 461 34.99 -8.62 27.60
C HIS A 461 33.89 -9.66 27.88
N LYS A 462 32.68 -9.45 27.39
CA LYS A 462 31.54 -10.39 27.50
C LYS A 462 31.36 -11.27 26.26
N LEU A 463 32.09 -10.98 25.19
CA LEU A 463 32.07 -11.74 23.95
C LEU A 463 32.96 -12.99 24.05
N ASP A 464 32.97 -13.80 23.00
CA ASP A 464 33.96 -14.87 22.86
C ASP A 464 35.39 -14.31 22.91
N THR A 465 36.35 -15.14 23.34
CA THR A 465 37.71 -14.69 23.64
C THR A 465 38.42 -14.08 22.44
N ASP A 466 38.24 -14.64 21.24
CA ASP A 466 38.95 -14.20 20.04
C ASP A 466 38.38 -12.86 19.54
N THR A 467 37.06 -12.74 19.45
CA THR A 467 36.38 -11.50 19.04
C THR A 467 36.57 -10.40 20.08
N GLY A 468 36.43 -10.73 21.37
CA GLY A 468 36.65 -9.82 22.47
C GLY A 468 38.07 -9.25 22.46
N ASN A 469 39.09 -10.10 22.33
CA ASN A 469 40.48 -9.66 22.25
C ASN A 469 40.71 -8.77 21.03
N ARG A 470 40.20 -9.15 19.85
CA ARG A 470 40.31 -8.34 18.64
C ARG A 470 39.76 -6.92 18.84
N ILE A 471 38.57 -6.78 19.43
CA ILE A 471 37.95 -5.48 19.71
C ILE A 471 38.76 -4.70 20.76
N ILE A 472 39.22 -5.36 21.83
CA ILE A 472 40.04 -4.73 22.87
C ILE A 472 41.34 -4.17 22.28
N GLN A 473 42.01 -4.92 21.39
CA GLN A 473 43.20 -4.43 20.70
C GLN A 473 42.88 -3.21 19.84
N LEU A 474 41.78 -3.21 19.08
CA LEU A 474 41.33 -2.03 18.33
C LEU A 474 41.14 -0.82 19.25
N CYS A 475 40.51 -0.98 20.41
CA CYS A 475 40.37 0.10 21.39
C CYS A 475 41.73 0.66 21.85
N PHE A 476 42.73 -0.19 22.09
CA PHE A 476 44.08 0.24 22.46
C PHE A 476 44.82 1.00 21.35
N THR A 477 44.47 0.80 20.08
CA THR A 477 45.05 1.58 18.97
C THR A 477 44.55 3.03 18.90
N LYS A 478 43.52 3.38 19.69
CA LYS A 478 42.90 4.73 19.75
C LYS A 478 43.04 5.37 21.13
N PRO A 479 44.26 5.64 21.62
CA PRO A 479 44.49 6.21 22.96
C PRO A 479 43.88 7.60 23.15
N GLU A 480 43.58 8.32 22.07
CA GLU A 480 42.87 9.59 22.08
C GLU A 480 41.39 9.46 22.46
N ILE A 481 40.79 8.29 22.24
CA ILE A 481 39.42 7.96 22.67
C ILE A 481 39.47 7.18 23.97
N PHE A 482 40.24 6.09 24.03
CA PHE A 482 40.34 5.20 25.18
C PHE A 482 41.48 5.65 26.11
N THR A 483 41.27 6.80 26.74
CA THR A 483 42.22 7.41 27.67
C THR A 483 42.41 6.59 28.95
N ASP A 484 43.47 6.90 29.70
CA ASP A 484 43.75 6.34 31.03
C ASP A 484 42.55 6.44 31.98
N ARG A 485 41.80 7.55 31.93
CA ARG A 485 40.57 7.73 32.71
C ARG A 485 39.46 6.77 32.30
N ILE A 486 39.22 6.61 30.99
CA ILE A 486 38.17 5.73 30.46
C ILE A 486 38.50 4.27 30.76
N LEU A 487 39.76 3.87 30.57
CA LEU A 487 40.22 2.52 30.91
C LEU A 487 40.14 2.25 32.42
N SER A 488 40.48 3.22 33.26
CA SER A 488 40.34 3.09 34.71
C SER A 488 38.88 2.87 35.12
N VAL A 489 37.94 3.62 34.52
CA VAL A 489 36.49 3.42 34.76
C VAL A 489 36.05 2.04 34.29
N ALA A 490 36.46 1.61 33.09
CA ALA A 490 36.10 0.29 32.56
C ALA A 490 36.64 -0.84 33.44
N ILE A 491 37.91 -0.76 33.88
CA ILE A 491 38.53 -1.74 34.77
C ILE A 491 37.83 -1.77 36.14
N GLU A 492 37.50 -0.60 36.70
CA GLU A 492 36.78 -0.49 37.97
C GLU A 492 35.41 -1.17 37.87
N GLU A 493 34.64 -0.93 36.81
CA GLU A 493 33.33 -1.55 36.59
C GLU A 493 33.43 -3.06 36.32
N MET A 494 34.38 -3.51 35.51
CA MET A 494 34.63 -4.93 35.31
C MET A 494 35.07 -5.63 36.59
N SER A 495 35.82 -4.94 37.45
CA SER A 495 36.21 -5.50 38.73
C SER A 495 34.97 -5.85 39.54
N LYS A 496 33.90 -5.05 39.52
CA LYS A 496 32.69 -5.29 40.32
C LYS A 496 31.80 -6.44 39.81
N MET A 497 32.14 -7.06 38.67
CA MET A 497 31.38 -8.20 38.15
C MET A 497 31.53 -9.44 39.05
N GLU A 498 30.48 -10.27 39.12
CA GLU A 498 30.50 -11.51 39.90
C GLU A 498 31.56 -12.49 39.39
N VAL A 499 31.69 -12.59 38.07
CA VAL A 499 32.71 -13.40 37.39
C VAL A 499 33.66 -12.45 36.67
N LEU A 500 34.96 -12.60 36.96
CA LEU A 500 35.99 -11.79 36.33
C LEU A 500 36.14 -12.20 34.85
N PRO A 501 36.14 -11.25 33.89
CA PRO A 501 36.34 -11.59 32.49
C PRO A 501 37.69 -12.23 32.23
N ILE A 502 37.74 -13.19 31.29
CA ILE A 502 38.97 -13.94 30.95
C ILE A 502 40.11 -13.00 30.54
N LEU A 503 39.81 -11.97 29.75
CA LEU A 503 40.79 -11.01 29.24
C LEU A 503 41.13 -9.88 30.23
N PHE A 504 40.56 -9.88 31.44
CA PHE A 504 40.72 -8.78 32.39
C PHE A 504 42.18 -8.51 32.76
N MET A 505 42.95 -9.56 33.09
CA MET A 505 44.36 -9.41 33.48
C MET A 505 45.22 -8.86 32.35
N GLU A 506 45.01 -9.38 31.14
CA GLU A 506 45.68 -8.89 29.95
C GLU A 506 45.36 -7.42 29.69
N THR A 507 44.09 -7.05 29.81
CA THR A 507 43.62 -5.66 29.68
C THR A 507 44.25 -4.72 30.69
N VAL A 508 44.33 -5.10 31.97
CA VAL A 508 44.99 -4.30 33.01
C VAL A 508 46.47 -4.08 32.67
N ARG A 509 47.17 -5.15 32.26
CA ARG A 509 48.58 -5.11 31.87
C ARG A 509 48.81 -4.22 30.64
N ASN A 510 47.98 -4.36 29.61
CA ASN A 510 48.10 -3.58 28.38
C ASN A 510 47.79 -2.10 28.63
N SER A 511 46.79 -1.81 29.47
CA SER A 511 46.46 -0.43 29.89
C SER A 511 47.63 0.21 30.61
N LEU A 512 48.30 -0.51 31.52
CA LEU A 512 49.47 0.00 32.24
C LEU A 512 50.68 0.23 31.32
N LYS A 513 50.89 -0.63 30.33
CA LYS A 513 51.95 -0.46 29.32
C LYS A 513 51.71 0.78 28.47
N LEU A 514 50.46 1.04 28.10
CA LEU A 514 50.07 2.18 27.28
C LEU A 514 50.08 3.49 28.08
N PHE A 515 49.59 3.46 29.32
CA PHE A 515 49.43 4.63 30.19
C PHE A 515 50.07 4.41 31.56
N SER A 516 51.30 4.91 31.73
CA SER A 516 52.01 4.85 33.02
C SER A 516 51.29 5.59 34.16
N ASN A 517 50.42 6.55 33.82
CA ASN A 517 49.64 7.32 34.79
C ASN A 517 48.55 6.50 35.49
N MET A 518 48.25 5.29 35.02
CA MET A 518 47.30 4.39 35.68
C MET A 518 47.89 3.69 36.91
N LYS A 519 49.19 3.80 37.17
CA LYS A 519 49.85 3.18 38.34
C LYS A 519 49.15 3.46 39.67
N PRO A 520 48.79 4.72 40.03
CA PRO A 520 48.10 5.00 41.30
C PRO A 520 46.71 4.36 41.38
N PHE A 521 45.97 4.32 40.27
CA PHE A 521 44.69 3.63 40.20
C PHE A 521 44.86 2.13 40.46
N LEU A 522 45.84 1.49 39.82
CA LEU A 522 46.10 0.05 40.02
C LEU A 522 46.58 -0.27 41.44
N VAL A 523 47.40 0.59 42.05
CA VAL A 523 47.79 0.45 43.46
C VAL A 523 46.55 0.37 44.36
N ASN A 524 45.59 1.27 44.15
CA ASN A 524 44.36 1.30 44.94
C ASN A 524 43.46 0.10 44.64
N LEU A 525 43.30 -0.27 43.37
CA LEU A 525 42.50 -1.42 42.95
C LEU A 525 43.03 -2.72 43.58
N ILE A 526 44.34 -2.95 43.51
CA ILE A 526 44.96 -4.15 44.11
C ILE A 526 44.77 -4.12 45.62
N LYS A 527 45.11 -3.02 46.31
CA LYS A 527 44.93 -2.92 47.77
C LYS A 527 43.49 -3.26 48.22
N ARG A 528 42.48 -2.82 47.46
CA ARG A 528 41.06 -3.03 47.78
C ARG A 528 40.58 -4.44 47.44
N GLU A 529 40.96 -4.96 46.28
CA GLU A 529 40.32 -6.13 45.66
C GLU A 529 41.22 -7.38 45.59
N TRP A 530 42.43 -7.37 46.17
CA TRP A 530 43.41 -8.43 45.92
C TRP A 530 42.90 -9.84 46.27
N ASN A 531 42.18 -9.96 47.38
CA ASN A 531 41.61 -11.22 47.85
C ASN A 531 40.62 -11.83 46.84
N ARG A 532 39.86 -10.98 46.16
CA ARG A 532 38.81 -11.41 45.23
C ARG A 532 39.35 -11.63 43.82
N LEU A 533 40.21 -10.73 43.36
CA LEU A 533 40.70 -10.74 41.96
C LEU A 533 41.89 -11.68 41.75
N PHE A 534 42.76 -11.84 42.76
CA PHE A 534 44.10 -12.37 42.53
C PHE A 534 44.47 -13.59 43.38
N LYS A 535 43.64 -13.99 44.35
CA LYS A 535 43.94 -15.15 45.21
C LYS A 535 44.20 -16.44 44.43
N ASN A 536 43.50 -16.64 43.33
CA ASN A 536 43.66 -17.81 42.45
C ASN A 536 44.49 -17.51 41.18
N ASN A 537 45.00 -16.28 41.01
CA ASN A 537 45.74 -15.82 39.83
C ASN A 537 47.10 -15.19 40.24
N GLN A 538 47.88 -15.92 41.04
CA GLN A 538 49.12 -15.42 41.65
C GLN A 538 50.17 -14.93 40.63
N ASN A 539 50.39 -15.69 39.55
CA ASN A 539 51.35 -15.32 38.51
C ASN A 539 51.04 -13.95 37.88
N GLU A 540 49.77 -13.69 37.59
CA GLU A 540 49.35 -12.43 36.97
C GLU A 540 49.45 -11.26 37.97
N LEU A 541 49.18 -11.50 39.25
CA LEU A 541 49.42 -10.51 40.31
C LEU A 541 50.90 -10.13 40.40
N ILE A 542 51.80 -11.11 40.37
CA ILE A 542 53.25 -10.87 40.41
C ILE A 542 53.68 -9.98 39.26
N ILE A 543 53.24 -10.28 38.04
CA ILE A 543 53.57 -9.49 36.84
C ILE A 543 53.08 -8.03 36.98
N LEU A 544 51.88 -7.82 37.50
CA LEU A 544 51.35 -6.48 37.75
C LEU A 544 52.14 -5.73 38.83
N LEU A 545 52.45 -6.39 39.94
CA LEU A 545 53.23 -5.82 41.05
C LEU A 545 54.63 -5.40 40.58
N GLU A 546 55.29 -6.22 39.75
CA GLU A 546 56.59 -5.89 39.15
C GLU A 546 56.52 -4.63 38.28
N SER A 547 55.41 -4.44 37.56
CA SER A 547 55.18 -3.33 36.62
C SER A 547 54.87 -1.99 37.31
N ILE A 548 54.32 -2.01 38.55
CA ILE A 548 53.98 -0.80 39.32
C ILE A 548 55.24 -0.03 39.78
N GLY A 549 56.33 -0.73 40.08
CA GLY A 549 57.60 -0.11 40.49
C GLY A 549 57.76 -0.01 42.01
N ILE A 550 58.16 1.15 42.52
CA ILE A 550 58.51 1.34 43.96
C ILE A 550 57.26 1.30 44.85
N SER A 551 56.12 1.81 44.38
CA SER A 551 54.85 1.84 45.13
C SER A 551 54.31 0.44 45.49
N VAL A 552 54.90 -0.62 44.93
CA VAL A 552 54.55 -2.02 45.22
C VAL A 552 54.80 -2.40 46.68
N THR A 553 55.77 -1.78 47.35
CA THR A 553 56.18 -2.18 48.70
C THR A 553 55.08 -1.91 49.73
N GLU A 554 54.35 -0.80 49.58
CA GLU A 554 53.19 -0.50 50.42
C GLU A 554 52.00 -1.43 50.15
N ILE A 555 51.84 -1.93 48.92
CA ILE A 555 50.79 -2.90 48.60
C ILE A 555 51.11 -4.23 49.26
N LEU A 556 52.33 -4.72 49.09
CA LEU A 556 52.78 -5.99 49.65
C LEU A 556 52.64 -6.05 51.18
N LEU A 557 52.89 -4.94 51.87
CA LEU A 557 52.69 -4.85 53.33
C LEU A 557 51.21 -4.84 53.77
N SER A 558 50.27 -4.65 52.85
CA SER A 558 48.83 -4.68 53.11
C SER A 558 48.16 -6.03 52.82
N ILE A 559 48.90 -6.95 52.21
CA ILE A 559 48.48 -8.34 51.97
C ILE A 559 48.74 -9.16 53.25
N ASP A 560 48.01 -10.25 53.43
CA ASP A 560 48.27 -11.17 54.54
C ASP A 560 49.69 -11.77 54.47
N GLU A 561 50.25 -12.10 55.63
CA GLU A 561 51.65 -12.49 55.77
C GLU A 561 51.98 -13.79 55.01
N ASP A 562 51.02 -14.72 54.92
CA ASP A 562 51.21 -16.00 54.22
C ASP A 562 51.31 -15.79 52.70
N HIS A 563 50.37 -15.08 52.06
CA HIS A 563 50.45 -14.80 50.62
C HIS A 563 51.59 -13.84 50.29
N PHE A 564 51.90 -12.88 51.17
CA PHE A 564 53.05 -12.01 51.05
C PHE A 564 54.35 -12.81 50.89
N MET A 565 54.56 -13.82 51.74
CA MET A 565 55.76 -14.67 51.66
C MET A 565 55.79 -15.53 50.39
N ILE A 566 54.63 -16.00 49.91
CA ILE A 566 54.55 -16.75 48.64
C ILE A 566 54.97 -15.86 47.46
N ILE A 567 54.38 -14.66 47.35
CA ILE A 567 54.68 -13.70 46.27
C ILE A 567 56.18 -13.35 46.23
N LEU A 568 56.81 -13.13 47.39
CA LEU A 568 58.23 -12.80 47.46
C LEU A 568 59.16 -13.96 47.14
N ASN A 569 58.75 -15.20 47.39
CA ASN A 569 59.53 -16.37 47.00
C ASN A 569 59.46 -16.63 45.49
N GLU A 570 58.35 -16.27 44.85
CA GLU A 570 58.13 -16.45 43.41
C GLU A 570 58.75 -15.34 42.55
N SER A 571 58.90 -14.11 43.08
CA SER A 571 59.58 -13.00 42.39
C SER A 571 60.84 -12.50 43.10
N PRO A 572 62.04 -12.80 42.56
CA PRO A 572 63.30 -12.23 43.05
C PRO A 572 63.33 -10.70 42.96
N THR A 573 62.67 -10.14 41.93
CA THR A 573 62.60 -8.69 41.68
C THR A 573 61.84 -7.98 42.80
N LEU A 574 60.67 -8.50 43.18
CA LEU A 574 59.86 -7.95 44.27
C LEU A 574 60.55 -8.12 45.61
N LYS A 575 61.20 -9.27 45.85
CA LYS A 575 62.00 -9.53 47.05
C LYS A 575 63.12 -8.52 47.24
N LYS A 576 63.87 -8.22 46.18
CA LYS A 576 64.94 -7.21 46.21
C LYS A 576 64.39 -5.81 46.55
N ARG A 577 63.31 -5.38 45.88
CA ARG A 577 62.67 -4.08 46.15
C ARG A 577 62.15 -3.96 47.58
N MET A 578 61.58 -5.04 48.11
CA MET A 578 61.10 -5.09 49.50
C MET A 578 62.25 -5.00 50.50
N ALA A 579 63.35 -5.73 50.27
CA ALA A 579 64.53 -5.66 51.14
C ALA A 579 65.13 -4.23 51.16
N GLU A 580 65.29 -3.60 49.99
CA GLU A 580 65.75 -2.22 49.87
C GLU A 580 64.85 -1.21 50.60
N TYR A 581 63.54 -1.44 50.59
CA TYR A 581 62.57 -0.62 51.32
C TYR A 581 62.65 -0.83 52.82
N LEU A 582 62.67 -2.09 53.29
CA LEU A 582 62.71 -2.45 54.71
C LEU A 582 63.98 -1.93 55.41
N ILE A 583 65.14 -1.93 54.74
CA ILE A 583 66.39 -1.36 55.28
C ILE A 583 66.24 0.13 55.64
N LYS A 584 65.36 0.85 54.95
CA LYS A 584 65.08 2.28 55.18
C LYS A 584 64.00 2.52 56.24
N GLN A 585 63.37 1.48 56.77
CA GLN A 585 62.31 1.58 57.79
C GLN A 585 62.85 1.54 59.22
N PRO A 586 62.10 2.01 60.22
CA PRO A 586 62.49 1.92 61.63
C PRO A 586 62.77 0.48 62.12
N MET A 587 63.65 0.33 63.11
CA MET A 587 64.15 -0.95 63.63
C MET A 587 63.06 -1.96 64.03
N TYR A 588 61.92 -1.48 64.53
CA TYR A 588 60.79 -2.35 64.92
C TYR A 588 60.13 -3.03 63.70
N ILE A 589 60.04 -2.36 62.54
CA ILE A 589 59.52 -2.94 61.30
C ILE A 589 60.54 -3.92 60.71
N GLN A 590 61.82 -3.56 60.74
CA GLN A 590 62.91 -4.45 60.32
C GLN A 590 62.92 -5.76 61.12
N ASN A 591 62.70 -5.68 62.43
CA ASN A 591 62.63 -6.85 63.30
C ASN A 591 61.41 -7.73 63.01
N LYS A 592 60.25 -7.15 62.65
CA LYS A 592 59.05 -7.90 62.25
C LYS A 592 59.32 -8.77 61.02
N TYR A 593 60.04 -8.25 60.02
CA TYR A 593 60.32 -8.94 58.75
C TYR A 593 61.77 -9.44 58.63
N LYS A 594 62.42 -9.74 59.75
CA LYS A 594 63.86 -10.09 59.84
C LYS A 594 64.24 -11.32 59.00
N THR A 595 63.31 -12.25 58.81
CA THR A 595 63.47 -13.46 57.99
C THR A 595 63.71 -13.16 56.50
N LEU A 596 63.19 -12.04 55.99
CA LEU A 596 63.38 -11.59 54.62
C LEU A 596 64.73 -10.87 54.41
N LEU A 597 65.25 -10.22 55.45
CA LEU A 597 66.52 -9.49 55.42
C LEU A 597 67.75 -10.43 55.57
N ASN A 598 67.55 -11.62 56.17
CA ASN A 598 68.64 -12.52 56.54
C ASN A 598 68.83 -13.74 55.61
N ARG A 599 68.00 -13.92 54.57
CA ARG A 599 68.19 -14.98 53.57
C ARG A 599 69.02 -14.43 52.39
N LYS A 600 70.34 -14.57 52.49
CA LYS A 600 71.26 -14.41 51.34
C LYS A 600 70.99 -15.44 50.27
#